data_AF-A0A7V2T8G1-F1
#
_entry.id   AF-A0A7V2T8G1-F1
#
_cell.length_a   1.000
_cell.length_b   1.000
_cell.length_c   1.000
_cell.angle_alpha   90.00
_cell.angle_beta   90.00
_cell.angle_gamma   90.00
#
_symmetry.space_group_name_H-M   'P 1'
#
loop_
_entity.id
_entity.type
_entity.pdbx_description
1 polymer ?
#
loop_
_entity_poly.entity_id
_entity_poly.type
_entity_poly.pdbx_seq_one_letter_code
_entity_poly.pdbx_strand_id
1 'polypeptide(L)'
;MPELDSQTIGLIGVLALLFLVFIGVRVYIAAAAVGLVGLVWLIGWSAGAGIAGTIPHSKATTYTLSVLPMFILIGFLAFHAGITEAIFDAARKWVG
;
A
#
# COMPACT_ATOMS: atom_id res chain seq x y z
N MET A 1 -5.73 -23.75 -26.10
CA MET A 1 -5.94 -22.87 -24.93
C MET A 1 -7.37 -22.39 -25.08
N PRO A 2 -8.29 -22.65 -24.14
CA PRO A 2 -9.70 -22.35 -24.40
C PRO A 2 -9.82 -20.86 -24.70
N GLU A 3 -10.42 -20.51 -25.84
CA GLU A 3 -10.70 -19.13 -26.25
C GLU A 3 -11.83 -18.56 -25.37
N LEU A 4 -11.57 -18.48 -24.06
CA LEU A 4 -12.47 -17.77 -23.16
C LEU A 4 -12.21 -16.30 -23.38
N ASP A 5 -13.24 -15.60 -23.88
CA ASP A 5 -13.21 -14.16 -24.02
C ASP A 5 -12.79 -13.51 -22.69
N SER A 6 -11.99 -12.44 -22.77
CA SER A 6 -11.41 -11.75 -21.60
C SER A 6 -12.50 -11.36 -20.58
N GLN A 7 -13.71 -11.08 -21.08
CA GLN A 7 -14.89 -10.78 -20.29
C GLN A 7 -15.34 -11.95 -19.41
N THR A 8 -15.27 -13.18 -19.92
CA THR A 8 -15.64 -14.40 -19.20
C THR A 8 -14.66 -14.68 -18.06
N ILE A 9 -13.35 -14.51 -18.32
CA ILE A 9 -12.30 -14.66 -17.30
C ILE A 9 -12.51 -13.62 -16.19
N GLY A 10 -12.83 -12.37 -16.57
CA GLY A 10 -13.16 -11.31 -15.62
C GLY A 10 -14.38 -11.66 -14.75
N LEU A 11 -15.46 -12.17 -15.35
CA LEU A 11 -16.67 -12.55 -14.63
C LEU A 11 -16.41 -13.68 -13.63
N ILE A 12 -15.68 -14.72 -14.03
CA ILE A 12 -15.28 -15.83 -13.16
C ILE A 12 -14.42 -15.31 -12.00
N GLY A 13 -13.47 -14.42 -12.28
CA GLY A 13 -12.63 -13.80 -11.26
C GLY A 13 -13.44 -13.03 -10.22
N VAL A 14 -14.39 -12.18 -10.65
CA VAL A 14 -15.25 -11.42 -9.73
C VAL A 14 -16.10 -12.34 -8.86
N LEU A 15 -16.71 -13.37 -9.44
CA LEU A 15 -17.50 -14.35 -8.69
C LEU A 15 -16.64 -15.13 -7.68
N ALA A 16 -15.44 -15.56 -8.08
CA ALA A 16 -14.50 -16.24 -7.19
C ALA A 16 -14.06 -15.34 -6.03
N LEU A 17 -13.78 -14.06 -6.28
CA LEU A 17 -13.41 -13.10 -5.25
C LEU A 17 -14.56 -12.91 -4.26
N LEU A 18 -15.78 -12.66 -4.75
CA LEU A 18 -16.96 -12.50 -3.90
C LEU A 18 -17.17 -13.74 -3.04
N PHE A 19 -17.10 -14.94 -3.64
CA PHE A 19 -17.24 -16.21 -2.92
C PHE A 19 -16.22 -16.36 -1.78
N LEU A 20 -14.94 -16.05 -2.02
CA LEU A 20 -13.90 -16.09 -0.98
C LEU A 20 -14.21 -15.11 0.17
N VAL A 21 -14.65 -13.89 -0.16
CA VAL A 21 -14.99 -12.87 0.83
C VAL A 21 -16.20 -13.30 1.67
N PHE A 22 -17.22 -13.91 1.05
CA PHE A 22 -18.40 -14.42 1.76
C PHE A 22 -18.09 -15.55 2.74
N ILE A 23 -17.09 -16.40 2.44
CA ILE A 23 -16.64 -17.48 3.34
C ILE A 23 -15.77 -16.93 4.50
N GLY A 24 -15.48 -15.63 4.51
CA GLY A 24 -14.73 -14.98 5.59
C GLY A 24 -13.22 -14.90 5.35
N VAL A 25 -12.75 -15.14 4.11
CA VAL A 25 -11.36 -14.88 3.76
C VAL A 25 -11.12 -13.37 3.76
N ARG A 26 -10.01 -12.94 4.37
CA ARG A 26 -9.62 -11.53 4.40
C ARG A 26 -9.48 -11.00 2.98
N VAL A 27 -10.10 -9.85 2.70
CA VAL A 27 -10.18 -9.27 1.34
C VAL A 27 -8.82 -9.17 0.66
N TYR A 28 -7.76 -8.81 1.39
CA TYR A 28 -6.42 -8.70 0.79
C TYR A 28 -5.86 -10.04 0.29
N ILE A 29 -6.18 -11.16 0.96
CA ILE A 29 -5.77 -12.51 0.54
C ILE A 29 -6.58 -12.94 -0.68
N ALA A 30 -7.90 -12.73 -0.63
CA ALA A 30 -8.80 -13.07 -1.72
C ALA A 30 -8.44 -12.30 -3.00
N ALA A 31 -8.22 -10.98 -2.88
CA ALA A 31 -7.83 -10.12 -3.99
C ALA A 31 -6.44 -10.48 -4.54
N ALA A 32 -5.47 -10.82 -3.67
CA ALA A 32 -4.14 -11.23 -4.11
C ALA A 32 -4.18 -12.56 -4.89
N ALA A 33 -4.91 -13.56 -4.39
CA ALA A 33 -4.99 -14.88 -5.03
C ALA A 33 -5.74 -14.82 -6.37
N VAL A 34 -6.95 -14.23 -6.37
CA VAL A 34 -7.77 -14.12 -7.59
C VAL A 34 -7.09 -13.22 -8.63
N GLY A 35 -6.52 -12.09 -8.18
CA GLY A 35 -5.79 -11.17 -9.05
C GLY A 35 -4.57 -11.82 -9.69
N LEU A 36 -3.77 -12.58 -8.92
CA LEU A 36 -2.61 -13.29 -9.45
C LEU A 36 -3.02 -14.35 -10.48
N VAL A 37 -4.02 -15.18 -10.17
CA VAL A 37 -4.51 -16.22 -11.08
C VAL A 37 -5.05 -15.60 -12.38
N GLY A 38 -5.82 -14.50 -12.28
CA GLY A 38 -6.34 -13.78 -13.44
C GLY A 38 -5.25 -13.15 -14.31
N LEU A 39 -4.25 -12.51 -13.68
CA LEU A 39 -3.08 -11.96 -14.37
C LEU A 39 -2.29 -13.06 -15.10
N VAL A 40 -1.99 -14.16 -14.43
CA VAL A 40 -1.26 -15.29 -15.03
C VAL A 40 -2.02 -15.88 -16.22
N TRP A 41 -3.35 -15.97 -16.13
CA TRP A 41 -4.19 -16.47 -17.22
C TRP A 41 -4.23 -15.52 -18.43
N LEU A 42 -4.22 -14.20 -18.21
CA LEU A 42 -4.34 -13.21 -19.28
C LEU A 42 -3.01 -12.92 -19.99
N ILE A 43 -1.91 -12.80 -19.24
CA ILE A 43 -0.62 -12.32 -19.76
C ILE A 43 0.53 -13.31 -19.54
N GLY A 44 0.25 -14.49 -18.98
CA GLY A 44 1.23 -15.55 -18.74
C GLY A 44 1.99 -15.43 -17.41
N TRP A 45 2.64 -16.52 -17.00
CA TRP A 45 3.30 -16.64 -15.69
C TRP A 45 4.40 -15.59 -15.46
N SER A 46 5.24 -15.32 -16.46
CA SER A 46 6.38 -14.41 -16.34
C SER A 46 5.96 -12.96 -16.10
N ALA A 47 5.01 -12.44 -16.89
CA ALA A 47 4.52 -11.08 -16.75
C ALA A 47 3.52 -10.94 -15.58
N GLY A 48 2.64 -11.94 -15.39
CA GLY A 48 1.65 -11.95 -14.32
C GLY A 48 2.26 -11.94 -12.92
N ALA A 49 3.27 -12.78 -12.66
CA ALA A 49 3.94 -12.81 -11.37
C ALA A 49 4.77 -11.53 -11.10
N GLY A 50 5.39 -10.96 -12.13
CA GLY A 50 6.13 -9.70 -12.02
C GLY A 50 5.24 -8.51 -11.65
N ILE A 51 4.07 -8.39 -12.27
CA ILE A 51 3.10 -7.33 -11.96
C ILE A 51 2.51 -7.53 -10.55
N ALA A 52 2.17 -8.77 -10.18
CA ALA A 52 1.64 -9.07 -8.85
C ALA A 52 2.60 -8.69 -7.71
N GLY A 53 3.92 -8.76 -7.92
CA GLY A 53 4.92 -8.34 -6.92
C GLY A 53 5.18 -6.83 -6.87
N THR A 54 5.10 -6.14 -8.01
CA THR A 54 5.41 -4.70 -8.09
C THR A 54 4.27 -3.80 -7.59
N ILE A 55 3.01 -4.26 -7.67
CA ILE A 55 1.84 -3.49 -7.21
C ILE A 55 1.87 -3.25 -5.69
N PRO A 56 2.01 -4.28 -4.82
CA PRO A 56 2.10 -4.08 -3.38
C PRO A 56 3.33 -3.27 -3.00
N HIS A 57 4.47 -3.52 -3.64
CA HIS A 57 5.71 -2.80 -3.40
C HIS A 57 5.53 -1.28 -3.62
N SER A 58 4.92 -0.90 -4.75
CA SER A 58 4.66 0.51 -5.09
C SER A 58 3.64 1.18 -4.15
N LYS A 59 2.77 0.40 -3.50
CA LYS A 59 1.78 0.92 -2.53
C LYS A 59 2.37 1.03 -1.13
N ALA A 60 3.23 0.10 -0.73
CA ALA A 60 3.94 0.12 0.55
C ALA A 60 5.02 1.23 0.61
N THR A 61 5.61 1.59 -0.53
CA THR A 61 6.56 2.72 -0.63
C THR A 61 5.88 4.08 -0.76
N THR A 62 4.56 4.17 -0.55
CA THR A 62 3.83 5.44 -0.58
C THR A 62 4.45 6.41 0.44
N TYR A 63 4.95 7.52 -0.09
CA TYR A 63 5.67 8.61 0.57
C TYR A 63 5.11 9.01 1.95
N THR A 64 3.79 8.88 2.15
CA THR A 64 3.10 9.16 3.42
C THR A 64 3.67 8.40 4.61
N LEU A 65 4.07 7.14 4.45
CA LEU A 65 4.64 6.35 5.56
C LEU A 65 6.01 6.85 6.00
N SER A 66 6.77 7.51 5.11
CA SER A 66 8.08 8.11 5.42
C SER A 66 7.95 9.49 6.07
N VAL A 67 6.84 10.20 5.87
CA VAL A 67 6.61 11.52 6.45
C VAL A 67 6.54 11.45 7.98
N LEU A 68 5.87 10.43 8.53
CA LEU A 68 5.68 10.30 9.98
C LEU A 68 7.02 10.08 10.73
N PRO A 69 7.89 9.13 10.35
CA PRO A 69 9.22 8.98 10.96
C PRO A 69 10.10 10.22 10.83
N MET A 70 10.08 10.89 9.67
CA MET A 70 10.86 12.11 9.46
C MET A 70 10.38 13.26 10.34
N PHE A 71 9.07 13.42 10.52
CA PHE A 71 8.51 14.43 11.42
C PHE A 71 8.93 14.19 12.88
N ILE A 72 8.86 12.94 13.34
CA ILE A 72 9.32 12.55 14.68
C ILE A 72 10.83 12.79 14.83
N LEU A 73 11.63 12.44 13.81
CA LEU A 73 13.08 12.64 13.81
C LEU A 73 13.47 14.12 13.91
N ILE A 74 12.85 14.98 13.09
CA ILE A 74 13.08 16.43 13.13
C ILE A 74 12.69 17.00 14.50
N GLY A 75 11.55 16.58 15.05
CA GLY A 75 11.13 16.99 16.40
C GLY A 75 12.13 16.58 17.48
N PHE A 76 12.62 15.33 17.43
CA PHE A 76 13.62 14.82 18.39
C PHE A 76 14.95 15.55 18.26
N LEU A 77 15.41 15.81 17.03
CA LEU A 77 16.64 16.57 16.77
C LEU A 77 16.52 18.01 17.24
N ALA A 78 15.38 18.68 17.00
CA ALA A 78 15.13 20.04 17.45
C ALA A 78 15.11 20.14 19.00
N PHE A 79 14.57 19.12 19.66
CA PHE A 79 14.58 19.02 21.12
C PHE A 79 16.02 18.83 21.66
N HIS A 80 16.78 17.88 21.11
CA HIS A 80 18.14 17.60 21.56
C HIS A 80 19.14 18.72 21.21
N ALA A 81 18.90 19.47 20.14
CA ALA A 81 19.71 20.62 19.74
C ALA A 81 19.39 21.90 20.54
N GLY A 82 18.43 21.87 21.48
CA GLY A 82 18.02 23.03 22.27
C GLY A 82 17.25 24.10 21.48
N ILE A 83 16.90 23.81 20.21
CA ILE A 83 16.12 24.73 19.35
C ILE A 83 14.74 24.94 19.95
N THR A 84 14.14 23.89 20.51
CA THR A 84 12.84 23.97 21.20
C THR A 84 12.90 24.96 22.36
N GLU A 85 13.94 24.93 23.20
CA GLU A 85 14.11 25.86 24.32
C GLU A 85 14.32 27.30 23.84
N ALA A 86 15.16 27.50 22.82
CA ALA A 86 15.40 28.82 22.22
C ALA A 86 14.11 29.44 21.65
N ILE A 87 13.26 28.64 21.01
CA ILE A 87 11.97 29.09 20.49
C ILE A 87 11.00 29.45 21.63
N PHE A 88 10.93 28.64 22.69
CA PHE A 88 10.09 28.93 23.85
C PHE A 88 10.53 30.20 24.59
N ASP A 89 11.85 30.40 24.74
CA ASP A 89 12.41 31.62 25.34
C ASP A 89 12.14 32.87 24.47
N ALA A 90 12.33 32.75 23.15
CA ALA A 90 11.98 33.82 22.21
C ALA A 90 10.48 34.17 22.23
N ALA A 91 9.61 33.16 22.27
CA ALA A 91 8.17 33.36 22.38
C ALA A 91 7.78 34.02 23.71
N ARG A 92 8.40 33.60 24.83
CA ARG A 92 8.18 34.20 26.14
C ARG A 92 8.54 35.69 26.14
N LYS A 93 9.74 36.03 25.67
CA LYS A 93 10.21 37.42 25.54
C LYS A 93 9.35 38.27 24.61
N TRP A 94 8.69 37.65 23.62
CA TRP A 94 7.84 38.38 22.68
C TRP A 94 6.44 38.63 23.22
N VAL A 95 5.85 37.65 23.93
CA VAL A 95 4.51 37.77 24.51
C VAL A 95 4.51 38.57 25.82
N GLY A 96 5.63 38.60 26.55
CA GLY A 96 5.83 39.40 27.77
C GLY A 96 6.79 38.75 28.75
#